data_AF-B4M6X2-F1
#
_entry.id   AF-B4M6X2-F1
#
_cell.length_a   1.000
_cell.length_b   1.000
_cell.length_c   1.000
_cell.angle_alpha   90.00
_cell.angle_beta   90.00
_cell.angle_gamma   90.00
#
_symmetry.space_group_name_H-M   'P 1'
#
loop_
_entity.id
_entity.type
_entity.pdbx_description
1 polymer ?
#
loop_
_entity_poly.entity_id
_entity_poly.type
_entity_poly.pdbx_seq_one_letter_code
_entity_poly.pdbx_strand_id
1 'polypeptide(L)'
;MSRTVNKGKTIKKRVHKELPSRKPSEMENYDLYVLTCTECHHAFPPHYFRGQIREFRMCEMCKKNNPEIYKYLEKYVYHPRRNKSWQPFQQRLDGIAQKCELLKTELTAYKRQYCDKPYSPNLDDDDVDARAAQLLQSLIERCESFELDLEACKPNKARQVEDIKNGKTKIEQ
;
A
#
# COMPACT_ATOMS: atom_id res chain seq x y z
N MET A 1 38.65 60.37 -67.15
CA MET A 1 38.56 60.04 -65.72
C MET A 1 37.80 58.74 -65.56
N SER A 2 38.54 57.64 -65.44
CA SER A 2 38.02 56.26 -65.41
C SER A 2 37.89 55.79 -63.98
N ARG A 3 36.69 55.37 -63.56
CA ARG A 3 36.48 54.61 -62.33
C ARG A 3 35.27 53.70 -62.48
N THR A 4 35.50 52.42 -62.74
CA THR A 4 34.69 51.36 -62.15
C THR A 4 35.61 50.19 -61.78
N VAL A 5 35.48 49.81 -60.51
CA VAL A 5 36.35 48.87 -59.79
C VAL A 5 35.77 47.48 -59.95
N ASN A 6 36.52 46.57 -60.60
CA ASN A 6 36.22 45.14 -60.61
C ASN A 6 36.46 44.55 -59.21
N LYS A 7 35.39 44.24 -58.48
CA LYS A 7 35.43 43.40 -57.28
C LYS A 7 35.01 41.98 -57.63
N GLY A 8 35.98 41.17 -58.04
CA GLY A 8 35.84 39.71 -58.01
C GLY A 8 35.71 39.24 -56.57
N LYS A 9 34.52 38.79 -56.17
CA LYS A 9 34.29 38.05 -54.92
C LYS A 9 34.11 36.57 -55.26
N THR A 10 35.15 35.79 -54.98
CA THR A 10 35.14 34.33 -54.98
C THR A 10 34.22 33.83 -53.87
N ILE A 11 33.03 33.35 -54.24
CA ILE A 11 32.16 32.61 -53.33
C ILE A 11 32.71 31.19 -53.24
N LYS A 12 33.28 30.83 -52.09
CA LYS A 12 33.67 29.46 -51.77
C LYS A 12 32.40 28.59 -51.76
N LYS A 13 32.19 27.77 -52.79
CA LYS A 13 31.15 26.73 -52.79
C LYS A 13 31.45 25.75 -51.64
N ARG A 14 30.61 25.76 -50.60
CA ARG A 14 30.52 24.63 -49.67
C ARG A 14 29.98 23.46 -50.47
N VAL A 15 30.83 22.48 -50.73
CA VAL A 15 30.41 21.16 -51.17
C VAL A 15 29.55 20.59 -50.04
N HIS A 16 28.24 20.54 -50.25
CA HIS A 16 27.37 19.72 -49.43
C HIS A 16 27.83 18.28 -49.63
N LYS A 17 28.39 17.69 -48.57
CA LYS A 17 28.63 16.26 -48.48
C LYS A 17 27.24 15.62 -48.47
N GLU A 18 26.78 15.15 -49.63
CA GLU A 18 25.55 14.37 -49.74
C GLU A 18 25.69 13.17 -48.80
N LEU A 19 24.82 13.12 -47.78
CA LEU A 19 24.63 11.89 -47.02
C LEU A 19 24.13 10.81 -48.00
N PRO A 20 24.61 9.56 -47.90
CA PRO A 20 24.15 8.51 -48.79
C PRO A 20 22.63 8.39 -48.65
N SER A 21 21.96 8.56 -49.78
CA SER A 21 20.53 8.35 -49.94
C SER A 21 20.20 6.99 -49.34
N ARG A 22 19.45 6.99 -48.23
CA ARG A 22 18.94 5.75 -47.64
C ARG A 22 18.13 5.07 -48.75
N LYS A 23 18.56 3.87 -49.15
CA LYS A 23 17.75 2.97 -49.97
C LYS A 23 16.34 2.94 -49.35
N PRO A 24 15.26 2.95 -50.15
CA PRO A 24 13.93 2.71 -49.62
C PRO A 24 14.00 1.37 -48.89
N SER A 25 13.98 1.41 -47.56
CA SER A 25 13.81 0.21 -46.76
C SER A 25 12.52 -0.44 -47.23
N GLU A 26 12.52 -1.77 -47.30
CA GLU A 26 11.44 -2.69 -47.66
C GLU A 26 10.19 -2.57 -46.74
N MET A 27 9.74 -1.35 -46.49
CA MET A 27 8.70 -0.95 -45.54
C MET A 27 7.45 -0.43 -46.27
N GLU A 28 7.41 -0.53 -47.60
CA GLU A 28 6.27 -0.15 -48.44
C GLU A 28 5.36 -1.34 -48.80
N ASN A 29 5.76 -2.56 -48.45
CA ASN A 29 4.96 -3.74 -48.74
C ASN A 29 4.19 -4.20 -47.49
N TYR A 30 2.87 -4.29 -47.66
CA TYR A 30 1.87 -4.90 -46.76
C TYR A 30 1.12 -4.00 -45.76
N ASP A 31 0.44 -2.96 -46.25
CA ASP A 31 -0.85 -2.59 -45.66
C ASP A 31 -1.98 -3.14 -46.56
N LEU A 32 -2.14 -4.47 -46.59
CA LEU A 32 -3.17 -5.19 -47.38
C LEU A 32 -4.61 -4.92 -46.91
N TYR A 33 -4.79 -4.23 -45.79
CA TYR A 33 -6.08 -3.84 -45.25
C TYR A 33 -5.98 -2.45 -44.62
N VAL A 34 -7.05 -1.67 -44.73
CA VAL A 34 -7.15 -0.34 -44.12
C VAL A 34 -7.95 -0.41 -42.82
N LEU A 35 -7.62 0.47 -41.88
CA LEU A 35 -8.34 0.63 -40.62
C LEU A 35 -9.01 2.00 -40.59
N THR A 36 -10.20 2.07 -40.02
CA THR A 36 -10.97 3.30 -39.97
C THR A 36 -10.79 4.02 -38.64
N CYS A 37 -10.64 5.35 -38.69
CA CYS A 37 -10.70 6.22 -37.52
C CYS A 37 -12.13 6.24 -36.95
N THR A 38 -12.30 6.10 -35.64
CA THR A 38 -13.59 6.14 -34.95
C THR A 38 -14.16 7.55 -34.85
N GLU A 39 -13.31 8.59 -34.95
CA GLU A 39 -13.74 9.98 -34.86
C GLU A 39 -14.14 10.58 -36.21
N CYS A 40 -13.31 10.42 -37.24
CA CYS A 40 -13.55 11.02 -38.55
C CYS A 40 -13.97 10.03 -39.64
N HIS A 41 -13.99 8.72 -39.34
CA HIS A 41 -14.38 7.66 -40.27
C HIS A 41 -13.55 7.55 -41.57
N HIS A 42 -12.40 8.22 -41.63
CA HIS A 42 -11.47 8.07 -42.74
C HIS A 42 -10.62 6.80 -42.57
N ALA A 43 -10.25 6.20 -43.70
CA ALA A 43 -9.44 4.99 -43.76
C ALA A 43 -7.95 5.37 -43.74
N PHE A 44 -7.19 4.71 -42.87
CA PHE A 44 -5.74 4.86 -42.76
C PHE A 44 -5.06 3.50 -42.72
N PRO A 45 -3.81 3.42 -43.14
CA PRO A 45 -3.05 2.19 -43.01
C PRO A 45 -2.83 1.80 -41.53
N PRO A 46 -2.79 0.49 -41.20
CA PRO A 46 -2.68 -0.02 -39.83
C PRO A 46 -1.56 0.59 -38.97
N HIS A 47 -0.44 0.98 -39.57
CA HIS A 47 0.68 1.54 -38.83
C HIS A 47 0.35 2.87 -38.11
N TYR A 48 -0.68 3.60 -38.54
CA TYR A 48 -1.16 4.82 -37.87
C TYR A 48 -1.84 4.56 -36.52
N PHE A 49 -2.28 3.33 -36.27
CA PHE A 49 -3.05 2.96 -35.07
C PHE A 49 -2.31 2.00 -34.14
N ARG A 50 -0.98 1.88 -34.25
CA ARG A 50 -0.18 1.01 -33.37
C ARG A 50 -0.42 1.36 -31.89
N GLY A 51 -0.74 0.35 -31.09
CA GLY A 51 -1.00 0.50 -29.64
C GLY A 51 -2.38 1.06 -29.29
N GLN A 52 -3.26 1.24 -30.28
CA GLN A 52 -4.66 1.61 -30.08
C GLN A 52 -5.57 0.39 -30.24
N ILE A 53 -6.66 0.35 -29.48
CA ILE A 53 -7.68 -0.70 -29.60
C ILE A 53 -8.73 -0.32 -30.65
N ARG A 54 -9.48 -1.30 -31.15
CA ARG A 54 -10.37 -1.14 -32.32
C ARG A 54 -11.47 -0.10 -32.10
N GLU A 55 -12.02 -0.08 -30.90
CA GLU A 55 -13.18 0.72 -30.47
C GLU A 55 -12.83 2.20 -30.31
N PHE A 56 -11.54 2.51 -30.19
CA PHE A 56 -11.03 3.85 -29.99
C PHE A 56 -9.85 4.04 -30.96
N ARG A 57 -10.07 4.05 -32.27
CA ARG A 57 -8.98 4.31 -33.22
C ARG A 57 -8.99 5.77 -33.61
N MET A 58 -7.95 6.50 -33.28
CA MET A 58 -7.86 7.92 -33.57
C MET A 58 -6.67 8.22 -34.47
N CYS A 59 -6.95 8.82 -35.62
CA CYS A 59 -5.93 9.29 -36.55
C CYS A 59 -5.23 10.55 -35.99
N GLU A 60 -4.05 10.86 -36.52
CA GLU A 60 -3.21 11.94 -35.98
C GLU A 60 -3.88 13.33 -36.00
N MET A 61 -4.73 13.58 -37.01
CA MET A 61 -5.50 14.82 -37.09
C MET A 61 -6.57 14.90 -35.99
N CYS A 62 -7.32 13.82 -35.77
CA CYS A 62 -8.32 13.76 -34.72
C CYS A 62 -7.70 13.89 -33.32
N LYS A 63 -6.48 13.37 -33.11
CA LYS A 63 -5.75 13.57 -31.85
C LYS A 63 -5.44 15.04 -31.57
N LYS A 64 -5.03 15.78 -32.60
CA LYS A 64 -4.74 17.22 -32.49
C LYS A 64 -5.99 18.05 -32.27
N ASN A 65 -7.09 17.68 -32.93
CA ASN A 65 -8.36 18.40 -32.82
C ASN A 65 -9.10 18.09 -31.52
N ASN A 66 -8.89 16.91 -30.93
CA ASN A 66 -9.55 16.46 -29.70
C ASN A 66 -8.52 16.09 -28.62
N PRO A 67 -7.73 17.06 -28.11
CA PRO A 67 -6.62 16.78 -27.21
C PRO A 67 -7.09 16.23 -25.86
N GLU A 68 -8.28 16.60 -25.38
CA GLU A 68 -8.81 16.09 -24.10
C GLU A 68 -9.18 14.62 -24.18
N ILE A 69 -9.92 14.23 -25.23
CA ILE A 69 -10.28 12.83 -25.51
C ILE A 69 -9.01 12.01 -25.72
N TYR A 70 -8.06 12.52 -26.52
CA TYR A 70 -6.78 11.83 -26.73
C TYR A 70 -6.00 11.60 -25.44
N LYS A 71 -5.88 12.61 -24.56
CA LYS A 71 -5.20 12.46 -23.26
C LYS A 71 -5.86 11.41 -22.38
N TYR A 72 -7.20 11.39 -22.35
CA TYR A 72 -7.93 10.37 -21.60
C TYR A 72 -7.65 8.96 -22.15
N LEU A 73 -7.77 8.80 -23.46
CA LEU A 73 -7.53 7.53 -24.12
C LEU A 73 -6.07 7.10 -23.99
N GLU A 74 -5.10 7.99 -24.11
CA GLU A 74 -3.68 7.69 -23.88
C GLU A 74 -3.39 7.22 -22.44
N LYS A 75 -4.09 7.76 -21.44
CA LYS A 75 -3.91 7.40 -20.04
C LYS A 75 -4.53 6.04 -19.69
N TYR A 76 -5.72 5.75 -20.22
CA TYR A 76 -6.54 4.62 -19.75
C TYR A 76 -6.75 3.52 -20.79
N VAL A 77 -6.60 3.82 -22.08
CA VAL A 77 -7.03 2.94 -23.19
C VAL A 77 -5.86 2.54 -24.09
N TYR A 78 -5.13 3.51 -24.65
CA TYR A 78 -3.99 3.26 -25.53
C TYR A 78 -2.78 2.87 -24.71
N HIS A 79 -2.11 1.80 -25.10
CA HIS A 79 -0.97 1.30 -24.36
C HIS A 79 0.21 1.03 -25.29
N PRO A 80 1.13 1.98 -25.43
CA PRO A 80 2.46 1.68 -25.94
C PRO A 80 3.44 1.31 -24.82
N ARG A 81 3.15 1.61 -23.54
CA ARG A 81 4.05 1.34 -22.40
C ARG A 81 3.30 1.14 -21.08
N ARG A 82 2.85 -0.08 -20.78
CA ARG A 82 2.68 -0.53 -19.37
C ARG A 82 4.04 -0.75 -18.70
N ASN A 83 5.01 0.13 -18.94
CA ASN A 83 6.27 0.12 -18.21
C ASN A 83 6.12 1.07 -17.01
N LYS A 84 6.07 0.47 -15.81
CA LYS A 84 6.13 1.12 -14.48
C LYS A 84 4.78 1.79 -14.12
N SER A 85 3.95 1.29 -13.21
CA SER A 85 4.23 1.07 -11.79
C SER A 85 3.12 0.22 -11.14
N TRP A 86 2.89 -1.00 -11.61
CA TRP A 86 2.01 -1.93 -10.89
C TRP A 86 2.65 -2.44 -9.59
N GLN A 87 3.96 -2.26 -9.41
CA GLN A 87 4.68 -2.78 -8.24
C GLN A 87 4.14 -2.29 -6.88
N PRO A 88 3.84 -1.00 -6.66
CA PRO A 88 3.31 -0.56 -5.37
C PRO A 88 1.91 -1.13 -5.08
N PHE A 89 1.10 -1.37 -6.12
CA PHE A 89 -0.21 -2.00 -5.97
C PHE A 89 -0.07 -3.50 -5.71
N GLN A 90 0.80 -4.17 -6.48
CA GLN A 90 1.09 -5.58 -6.34
C GLN A 90 1.67 -5.89 -4.94
N GLN A 91 2.63 -5.10 -4.46
CA GLN A 91 3.19 -5.26 -3.11
C GLN A 91 2.13 -5.12 -2.01
N ARG A 92 1.15 -4.22 -2.18
CA ARG A 92 0.02 -4.11 -1.22
C ARG A 92 -0.86 -5.35 -1.27
N LEU A 93 -1.18 -5.86 -2.46
CA LEU A 93 -1.97 -7.08 -2.61
C LEU A 93 -1.26 -8.28 -2.02
N ASP A 94 0.04 -8.42 -2.28
CA ASP A 94 0.87 -9.50 -1.74
C ASP A 94 0.91 -9.43 -0.20
N GLY A 95 1.04 -8.23 0.37
CA GLY A 95 0.99 -8.01 1.81
C GLY A 95 -0.37 -8.33 2.44
N ILE A 96 -1.48 -8.05 1.74
CA ILE A 96 -2.83 -8.45 2.18
C ILE A 96 -2.97 -9.97 2.14
N ALA A 97 -2.52 -10.61 1.06
CA ALA A 97 -2.58 -12.06 0.90
C ALA A 97 -1.81 -12.78 2.02
N GLN A 98 -0.61 -12.29 2.36
CA GLN A 98 0.17 -12.84 3.48
C GLN A 98 -0.56 -12.73 4.83
N LYS A 99 -1.20 -11.59 5.11
CA LYS A 99 -2.01 -11.41 6.33
C LYS A 99 -3.19 -12.38 6.38
N CYS A 100 -3.86 -12.60 5.25
CA CYS A 100 -4.95 -13.56 5.18
C CYS A 100 -4.48 -14.99 5.45
N GLU A 101 -3.32 -15.40 4.93
CA GLU A 101 -2.75 -16.73 5.21
C GLU A 101 -2.36 -16.88 6.69
N LEU A 102 -1.76 -15.85 7.30
CA LEU A 102 -1.49 -15.84 8.74
C LEU A 102 -2.76 -16.01 9.57
N LEU A 103 -3.81 -15.22 9.29
CA LEU A 103 -5.09 -15.32 9.99
C LEU A 103 -5.74 -16.70 9.83
N LYS A 104 -5.63 -17.34 8.66
CA LYS A 104 -6.10 -18.72 8.46
C LYS A 104 -5.36 -19.69 9.36
N THR A 105 -4.03 -19.56 9.48
CA THR A 105 -3.24 -20.44 10.34
C THR A 105 -3.55 -20.24 11.82
N GLU A 106 -3.69 -18.99 12.29
CA GLU A 106 -4.09 -18.66 13.65
C GLU A 106 -5.47 -19.22 13.98
N LEU A 107 -6.43 -19.05 13.08
CA LEU A 107 -7.78 -19.57 13.23
C LEU A 107 -7.79 -21.11 13.28
N THR A 108 -6.92 -21.76 12.51
CA THR A 108 -6.76 -23.21 12.54
C THR A 108 -6.13 -23.69 13.86
N ALA A 109 -5.12 -22.97 14.37
CA ALA A 109 -4.50 -23.26 15.66
C ALA A 109 -5.49 -23.07 16.82
N TYR A 110 -6.26 -21.99 16.80
CA TYR A 110 -7.30 -21.71 17.77
C TYR A 110 -8.36 -22.83 17.78
N LYS A 111 -8.84 -23.24 16.59
CA LYS A 111 -9.79 -24.36 16.48
C LYS A 111 -9.22 -25.65 17.08
N ARG A 112 -7.97 -25.99 16.78
CA ARG A 112 -7.33 -27.17 17.37
C ARG A 112 -7.22 -27.10 18.89
N GLN A 113 -6.93 -25.92 19.43
CA GLN A 113 -6.70 -25.73 20.86
C GLN A 113 -8.00 -25.74 21.68
N TYR A 114 -9.07 -25.18 21.14
CA TYR A 114 -10.30 -24.91 21.90
C TYR A 114 -11.55 -25.59 21.36
N CYS A 115 -11.63 -25.88 20.05
CA CYS A 115 -12.81 -26.44 19.41
C CYS A 115 -12.69 -27.94 19.12
N ASP A 116 -11.50 -28.43 18.76
CA ASP A 116 -11.26 -29.82 18.36
C ASP A 116 -10.82 -30.73 19.53
N LYS A 117 -11.15 -30.37 20.79
CA LYS A 117 -11.01 -31.35 21.88
C LYS A 117 -11.98 -32.50 21.57
N PRO A 118 -11.53 -33.76 21.49
CA PRO A 118 -12.45 -34.86 21.45
C PRO A 118 -13.33 -34.73 22.70
N TYR A 119 -14.65 -34.73 22.50
CA TYR A 119 -15.59 -34.92 23.59
C TYR A 119 -15.18 -36.23 24.26
N SER A 120 -14.53 -36.16 25.43
CA SER A 120 -14.16 -37.34 26.18
C SER A 120 -15.47 -37.91 26.71
N PRO A 121 -15.93 -39.10 26.26
CA PRO A 121 -17.19 -39.65 26.72
C PRO A 121 -17.08 -40.20 28.16
N ASN A 122 -15.91 -40.09 28.80
CA ASN A 122 -15.57 -40.75 30.07
C ASN A 122 -15.10 -39.76 31.14
N LEU A 123 -15.67 -38.55 31.20
CA LEU A 123 -15.62 -37.79 32.45
C LEU A 123 -16.98 -38.01 33.10
N ASP A 124 -17.01 -38.93 34.07
CA ASP A 124 -18.15 -39.05 34.99
C ASP A 124 -18.42 -37.64 35.55
N ASP A 125 -19.67 -37.16 35.46
CA ASP A 125 -20.05 -35.81 35.91
C ASP A 125 -19.55 -35.52 37.34
N ASP A 126 -19.44 -36.57 38.17
CA ASP A 126 -18.88 -36.52 39.52
C ASP A 126 -17.42 -36.01 39.59
N ASP A 127 -16.60 -36.24 38.56
CA ASP A 127 -15.17 -35.82 38.52
C ASP A 127 -15.03 -34.34 38.10
N VAL A 128 -16.01 -33.80 37.39
CA VAL A 128 -16.09 -32.38 37.04
C VAL A 128 -16.49 -31.56 38.26
N ASP A 129 -17.50 -32.02 39.00
CA ASP A 129 -17.94 -31.38 40.23
C ASP A 129 -16.89 -31.47 41.34
N ALA A 130 -16.17 -32.59 41.45
CA ALA A 130 -15.04 -32.73 42.37
C ALA A 130 -13.90 -31.76 42.05
N ARG A 131 -13.57 -31.57 40.77
CA ARG A 131 -12.56 -30.59 40.33
C ARG A 131 -13.02 -29.15 40.53
N ALA A 132 -14.29 -28.85 40.28
CA ALA A 132 -14.85 -27.53 40.53
C ALA A 132 -14.82 -27.20 42.03
N ALA A 133 -15.16 -28.16 42.89
CA ALA A 133 -15.07 -28.03 44.34
C ALA A 133 -13.63 -27.81 44.81
N GLN A 134 -12.66 -28.54 44.28
CA GLN A 134 -11.23 -28.32 44.61
C GLN A 134 -10.74 -26.93 44.20
N LEU A 135 -11.11 -26.44 43.01
CA LEU A 135 -10.73 -25.11 42.56
C LEU A 135 -11.37 -24.00 43.41
N LEU A 136 -12.64 -24.18 43.81
CA LEU A 136 -13.34 -23.29 44.74
C LEU A 136 -12.65 -23.27 46.10
N GLN A 137 -12.28 -24.44 46.64
CA GLN A 137 -11.59 -24.57 47.91
C GLN A 137 -10.24 -23.82 47.89
N SER A 138 -9.42 -24.03 46.85
CA SER A 138 -8.14 -23.33 46.69
C SER A 138 -8.29 -21.82 46.49
N LEU A 139 -9.40 -21.36 45.91
CA LEU A 139 -9.72 -19.94 45.79
C LEU A 139 -10.10 -19.33 47.14
N ILE A 140 -10.91 -20.02 47.94
CA ILE A 140 -11.28 -19.61 49.29
C ILE A 140 -10.04 -19.49 50.17
N GLU A 141 -9.19 -20.52 50.19
CA GLU A 141 -7.92 -20.51 50.96
C GLU A 141 -7.02 -19.34 50.56
N ARG A 142 -6.95 -19.02 49.26
CA ARG A 142 -6.21 -17.85 48.77
C ARG A 142 -6.83 -16.55 49.25
N CYS A 143 -8.14 -16.39 49.15
CA CYS A 143 -8.83 -15.20 49.62
C CYS A 143 -8.64 -14.99 51.13
N GLU A 144 -8.74 -16.05 51.93
CA GLU A 144 -8.49 -16.00 53.37
C GLU A 144 -7.03 -15.61 53.69
N SER A 145 -6.05 -16.14 52.96
CA SER A 145 -4.65 -15.71 53.12
C SER A 145 -4.44 -14.23 52.78
N PHE A 146 -5.12 -13.73 51.74
CA PHE A 146 -5.07 -12.32 51.36
C PHE A 146 -5.72 -11.42 52.42
N GLU A 147 -6.82 -11.87 53.04
CA GLU A 147 -7.48 -11.13 54.12
C GLU A 147 -6.62 -11.07 55.40
N LEU A 148 -5.93 -12.17 55.73
CA LEU A 148 -4.97 -12.21 56.85
C LEU A 148 -3.76 -11.29 56.61
N ASP A 149 -3.24 -11.23 55.39
CA ASP A 149 -2.17 -10.31 55.01
C ASP A 149 -2.63 -8.84 55.09
N LEU A 150 -3.89 -8.55 54.75
CA LEU A 150 -4.48 -7.21 54.86
C LEU A 150 -4.73 -6.79 56.33
N GLU A 151 -5.16 -7.71 57.19
CA GLU A 151 -5.28 -7.50 58.64
C GLU A 151 -3.91 -7.23 59.29
N ALA A 152 -2.87 -7.95 58.89
CA ALA A 152 -1.50 -7.78 59.38
C ALA A 152 -0.86 -6.43 58.96
N CYS A 153 -1.36 -5.81 57.89
CA CYS A 153 -0.89 -4.51 57.38
C CYS A 153 -1.67 -3.29 57.93
N LYS A 154 -2.63 -3.44 58.85
CA LYS A 154 -3.29 -2.29 59.49
C LYS A 154 -2.28 -1.55 60.39
N PRO A 155 -1.95 -0.26 60.13
CA PRO A 155 -1.08 0.50 61.02
C PRO A 155 -1.80 0.75 62.34
N ASN A 156 -1.15 0.39 63.46
CA ASN A 156 -1.56 0.78 64.81
C ASN A 156 -1.72 2.30 64.89
N LYS A 157 -2.95 2.81 64.74
CA LYS A 157 -3.35 4.16 65.15
C LYS A 157 -4.31 4.05 66.32
N ALA A 158 -3.75 3.97 67.53
CA ALA A 158 -4.35 4.54 68.74
C ALA A 158 -3.39 4.41 69.94
N ARG A 159 -2.51 5.40 70.13
CA ARG A 159 -2.31 5.94 71.48
C ARG A 159 -1.94 7.42 71.39
N GLN A 160 -2.68 8.18 72.18
CA GLN A 160 -2.88 9.61 72.11
C GLN A 160 -1.60 10.39 72.44
N VAL A 161 -1.48 11.51 71.74
CA VAL A 161 -0.72 12.69 72.11
C VAL A 161 -1.38 13.30 73.36
N GLU A 162 -0.64 13.45 74.46
CA GLU A 162 -0.80 14.60 75.36
C GLU A 162 0.59 15.02 75.89
N ASP A 163 1.09 16.11 75.30
CA ASP A 163 1.74 17.25 75.94
C ASP A 163 3.04 17.09 76.73
N ILE A 164 4.15 17.38 76.03
CA ILE A 164 5.33 18.01 76.64
C ILE A 164 5.29 19.50 76.28
N LYS A 165 5.03 20.37 77.27
CA LYS A 165 5.85 21.56 77.57
C LYS A 165 5.32 22.33 78.79
N ASN A 166 5.93 22.04 79.94
CA ASN A 166 6.02 22.97 81.06
C ASN A 166 7.34 23.78 80.93
N GLY A 167 7.25 25.09 81.09
CA GLY A 167 8.36 26.05 81.27
C GLY A 167 8.33 27.17 80.21
N LYS A 168 8.15 28.46 80.52
CA LYS A 168 8.29 29.25 81.76
C LYS A 168 7.55 30.58 81.57
N THR A 169 6.91 31.10 82.62
CA THR A 169 6.81 32.55 82.86
C THR A 169 6.84 32.84 84.37
N LYS A 170 8.03 33.30 84.80
CA LYS A 170 8.35 34.29 85.86
C LYS A 170 7.51 34.34 87.14
N ILE A 171 8.19 34.04 88.25
CA ILE A 171 7.97 34.62 89.58
C ILE A 171 9.06 35.70 89.76
N GLU A 172 8.65 36.89 90.21
CA GLU A 172 9.32 37.84 91.13
C GLU A 172 8.54 39.17 90.99
N GLN A 173 7.68 39.47 91.96
CA GLN A 173 7.91 40.43 93.06
C GLN A 173 8.04 41.88 92.56
#